data_AF-A0A6G1E0Y2-F1
#
_entry.id   AF-A0A6G1E0Y2-F1
#
_cell.length_a   1.000
_cell.length_b   1.000
_cell.length_c   1.000
_cell.angle_alpha   90.00
_cell.angle_beta   90.00
_cell.angle_gamma   90.00
#
_symmetry.space_group_name_H-M   'P 1'
#
loop_
_entity.id
_entity.type
_entity.pdbx_description
1 polymer ?
#
loop_
_entity_poly.entity_id
_entity_poly.type
_entity_poly.pdbx_seq_one_letter_code
_entity_poly.pdbx_strand_id
1 'polypeptide(L)'
;MALGFWHTIPAFYSSAPWRVPMWLSWGVYMSLASWVDFYVELFLPLTPLALEKAFFYGGVLFGSVALGVMELAVLATCADARVLAGCTCVVAACITGVVVFWARIACVYRD
;
A
#
# COMPACT_ATOMS: atom_id res chain seq x y z
N MET A 1 1.85 -22.94 2.30
CA MET A 1 1.28 -21.75 1.63
C MET A 1 -0.20 -21.67 2.00
N ALA A 2 -0.51 -20.98 3.09
CA ALA A 2 -1.85 -20.90 3.68
C ALA A 2 -2.14 -19.45 4.10
N LEU A 3 -1.93 -18.51 3.18
CA LEU A 3 -2.12 -17.07 3.41
C LEU A 3 -3.44 -16.67 2.76
N GLY A 4 -4.55 -16.67 3.52
CA GLY A 4 -5.84 -16.15 3.01
C GLY A 4 -7.12 -16.69 3.64
N PHE A 5 -7.09 -17.82 4.35
CA PHE A 5 -8.31 -18.46 4.89
C PHE A 5 -8.98 -17.73 6.07
N TRP A 6 -8.37 -16.66 6.59
CA TRP A 6 -8.96 -15.89 7.69
C TRP A 6 -10.15 -15.03 7.23
N HIS A 7 -10.17 -14.63 5.95
CA HIS A 7 -11.26 -13.85 5.36
C HIS A 7 -12.60 -14.59 5.35
N THR A 8 -12.56 -15.92 5.28
CA THR A 8 -13.74 -16.78 5.25
C THR A 8 -14.38 -17.00 6.62
N ILE A 9 -13.76 -16.49 7.71
CA ILE A 9 -14.27 -16.66 9.08
C ILE A 9 -14.85 -15.32 9.56
N PRO A 10 -16.19 -15.16 9.62
CA PRO A 10 -16.81 -13.90 10.04
C PRO A 10 -16.37 -13.45 11.46
N ALA A 11 -16.14 -14.42 12.34
CA ALA A 11 -15.69 -14.19 13.71
C ALA A 11 -14.32 -13.50 13.81
N PHE A 12 -13.48 -13.62 12.76
CA PHE A 12 -12.16 -12.99 12.71
C PHE A 12 -12.24 -11.46 12.66
N TYR A 13 -13.22 -10.90 11.94
CA TYR A 13 -13.40 -9.45 11.88
C TYR A 13 -14.17 -8.91 13.08
N SER A 14 -15.12 -9.69 13.62
CA SER A 14 -15.89 -9.26 14.79
C SER A 14 -15.06 -9.25 16.08
N SER A 15 -13.98 -10.04 16.16
CA SER A 15 -13.14 -10.11 17.37
C SER A 15 -12.26 -8.86 17.57
N ALA A 16 -12.00 -8.09 16.51
CA ALA A 16 -11.12 -6.93 16.57
C ALA A 16 -11.54 -5.89 15.51
N PRO A 17 -12.15 -4.76 15.91
CA PRO A 17 -12.70 -3.78 14.97
C PRO A 17 -11.63 -3.10 14.09
N TRP A 18 -10.35 -3.17 14.49
CA TRP A 18 -9.23 -2.60 13.75
C TRP A 18 -8.76 -3.44 12.56
N ARG A 19 -9.18 -4.71 12.45
CA ARG A 19 -8.72 -5.61 11.37
C ARG A 19 -9.21 -5.18 9.98
N VAL A 20 -10.46 -4.72 9.90
CA VAL A 20 -11.06 -4.20 8.66
C VAL A 20 -10.33 -2.93 8.17
N PRO A 21 -10.19 -1.86 8.97
CA PRO A 21 -9.52 -0.65 8.51
C PRO A 21 -8.05 -0.87 8.16
N MET A 22 -7.35 -1.77 8.84
CA MET A 22 -5.98 -2.17 8.47
C MET A 22 -5.97 -2.73 7.03
N TRP A 23 -6.81 -3.73 6.77
CA TRP A 23 -6.89 -4.36 5.46
C TRP A 23 -7.35 -3.39 4.35
N LEU A 24 -8.22 -2.44 4.68
CA LEU A 24 -8.61 -1.39 3.76
C LEU A 24 -7.44 -0.43 3.45
N SER A 25 -6.60 -0.10 4.44
CA SER A 25 -5.45 0.77 4.24
C SER A 25 -4.43 0.18 3.27
N TRP A 26 -4.26 -1.14 3.30
CA TRP A 26 -3.53 -1.92 2.31
C TRP A 26 -4.12 -1.83 0.89
N GLY A 27 -5.43 -2.02 0.78
CA GLY A 27 -6.14 -1.85 -0.49
C GLY A 27 -6.03 -0.43 -1.05
N VAL A 28 -6.06 0.59 -0.18
CA VAL A 28 -5.85 2.00 -0.57
C VAL A 28 -4.44 2.21 -1.10
N TYR A 29 -3.41 1.70 -0.43
CA TYR A 29 -2.03 1.79 -0.91
C TYR A 29 -1.86 1.16 -2.29
N MET A 30 -2.35 -0.08 -2.46
CA MET A 30 -2.31 -0.81 -3.74
C MET A 30 -3.00 -0.02 -4.85
N SER A 31 -4.23 0.42 -4.60
CA SER A 31 -5.03 1.16 -5.58
C SER A 31 -4.36 2.48 -5.97
N LEU A 32 -3.81 3.20 -4.99
CA LEU A 32 -3.11 4.45 -5.21
C LEU A 32 -1.81 4.23 -6.00
N ALA A 33 -1.02 3.23 -5.64
CA ALA A 33 0.23 2.91 -6.33
C ALA A 33 -0.03 2.53 -7.80
N SER A 34 -1.00 1.66 -8.06
CA SER A 34 -1.41 1.32 -9.43
C SER A 34 -1.96 2.54 -10.18
N TRP A 35 -2.74 3.39 -9.53
CA TRP A 35 -3.25 4.60 -10.17
C TRP A 35 -2.13 5.55 -10.59
N VAL A 36 -1.12 5.75 -9.74
CA VAL A 36 0.06 6.57 -10.08
C VAL A 36 0.83 5.96 -11.25
N ASP A 37 0.99 4.64 -11.27
CA ASP A 37 1.67 3.92 -12.35
C ASP A 37 0.96 4.11 -13.70
N PHE A 38 -0.35 3.85 -13.74
CA PHE A 38 -1.18 4.13 -14.93
C PHE A 38 -1.18 5.61 -15.31
N TYR A 39 -1.15 6.52 -14.33
CA TYR A 39 -1.08 7.95 -14.60
C TYR A 39 0.22 8.33 -15.31
N VAL A 40 1.35 7.81 -14.85
CA VAL A 40 2.67 7.99 -15.48
C VAL A 40 2.67 7.42 -16.89
N GLU A 41 2.22 6.17 -17.06
CA GLU A 41 2.23 5.46 -18.35
C GLU A 41 1.34 6.15 -19.40
N LEU A 42 0.12 6.56 -19.03
CA LEU A 42 -0.83 7.13 -19.99
C LEU A 42 -0.67 8.64 -20.23
N PHE A 43 -0.34 9.43 -19.20
CA PHE A 43 -0.43 10.89 -19.27
C PHE A 43 0.93 11.59 -19.33
N LEU A 44 2.03 10.90 -19.04
CA LEU A 44 3.37 11.49 -19.09
C LEU A 44 4.25 10.79 -20.15
N PRO A 45 4.06 11.09 -21.45
CA PRO A 45 4.88 10.47 -22.51
C PRO A 45 6.38 10.85 -22.42
N LEU A 46 6.72 11.90 -21.67
CA LEU A 46 8.09 12.38 -21.45
C LEU A 46 8.72 11.88 -20.14
N THR A 47 8.04 11.07 -19.32
CA THR A 47 8.69 10.55 -18.11
C THR A 47 9.84 9.60 -18.50
N PRO A 48 11.01 9.74 -17.84
CA PRO A 48 12.12 8.84 -18.09
C PRO A 48 11.72 7.41 -17.68
N LEU A 49 11.84 6.46 -18.62
CA LEU A 49 11.60 5.02 -18.42
C LEU A 49 12.26 4.43 -17.16
N ALA A 50 13.39 5.01 -16.73
CA ALA A 50 14.07 4.61 -15.51
C ALA A 50 13.26 4.92 -14.24
N LEU A 51 12.54 6.05 -14.21
CA LEU A 51 11.70 6.48 -13.10
C LEU A 51 10.44 5.61 -13.00
N GLU A 52 9.79 5.35 -14.13
CA GLU A 52 8.62 4.47 -14.24
C GLU A 52 8.96 3.07 -13.74
N LYS A 53 10.03 2.45 -14.27
CA LYS A 53 10.47 1.13 -13.81
C LYS A 53 10.85 1.12 -12.34
N ALA A 54 11.54 2.15 -11.85
CA ALA A 54 11.89 2.24 -10.44
C ALA A 54 10.64 2.30 -9.54
N PHE A 55 9.62 3.04 -9.96
CA PHE A 55 8.35 3.12 -9.24
C PHE A 55 7.56 1.81 -9.31
N PHE A 56 7.49 1.18 -10.47
CA PHE A 56 6.82 -0.12 -10.63
C PHE A 56 7.46 -1.21 -9.77
N TYR A 57 8.77 -1.40 -9.87
CA TYR A 57 9.46 -2.44 -9.09
C TYR A 57 9.54 -2.10 -7.60
N GLY A 58 9.85 -0.85 -7.25
CA GLY A 58 10.07 -0.43 -5.86
C GLY A 58 8.78 -0.09 -5.12
N GLY A 59 7.93 0.74 -5.72
CA GLY A 59 6.67 1.21 -5.14
C GLY A 59 5.54 0.18 -5.28
N VAL A 60 5.25 -0.25 -6.50
CA VAL A 60 4.10 -1.12 -6.80
C VAL A 60 4.35 -2.57 -6.43
N LEU A 61 5.48 -3.18 -6.83
CA LEU A 61 5.73 -4.59 -6.51
C LEU A 61 6.30 -4.78 -5.11
N PHE A 62 7.45 -4.18 -4.82
CA PHE A 62 8.13 -4.40 -3.54
C PHE A 62 7.38 -3.80 -2.37
N GLY A 63 6.99 -2.51 -2.46
CA GLY A 63 6.20 -1.84 -1.43
C GLY A 63 4.94 -2.63 -1.09
N SER A 64 4.35 -3.25 -2.12
CA SER A 64 3.13 -4.02 -1.90
C SER A 64 3.36 -5.37 -1.24
N VAL A 65 4.36 -6.13 -1.68
CA VAL A 65 4.69 -7.39 -1.02
C VAL A 65 5.10 -7.13 0.44
N ALA A 66 5.90 -6.11 0.69
CA ALA A 66 6.40 -5.78 2.03
C ALA A 66 5.28 -5.43 3.00
N LEU A 67 4.40 -4.50 2.61
CA LEU A 67 3.27 -4.07 3.44
C LEU A 67 2.23 -5.19 3.59
N GLY A 68 1.96 -5.97 2.54
CA GLY A 68 1.06 -7.14 2.63
C GLY A 68 1.58 -8.21 3.59
N VAL A 69 2.88 -8.50 3.59
CA VAL A 69 3.50 -9.41 4.57
C VAL A 69 3.41 -8.84 5.98
N MET A 70 3.66 -7.54 6.15
CA MET A 70 3.54 -6.87 7.44
C MET A 70 2.12 -6.99 8.00
N GLU A 71 1.10 -6.68 7.19
CA GLU A 71 -0.29 -6.77 7.63
C GLU A 71 -0.72 -8.20 7.93
N LEU A 72 -0.30 -9.18 7.12
CA LEU A 72 -0.57 -10.59 7.41
C LEU A 72 0.04 -11.02 8.75
N ALA A 73 1.25 -10.56 9.06
CA ALA A 73 1.87 -10.82 10.36
C ALA A 73 1.10 -10.16 11.51
N VAL A 74 0.65 -8.91 11.34
CA VAL A 74 -0.14 -8.17 12.33
C VAL A 74 -1.54 -8.78 12.51
N LEU A 75 -2.13 -9.34 11.46
CA LEU A 75 -3.43 -9.99 11.49
C LEU A 75 -3.37 -11.39 12.11
N ALA A 76 -2.29 -12.13 11.85
CA ALA A 76 -2.04 -13.46 12.41
C ALA A 76 -1.66 -13.39 13.90
N THR A 77 -1.03 -12.30 14.33
CA THR A 77 -0.72 -12.06 15.74
C THR A 77 -1.87 -11.33 16.41
N CYS A 78 -2.23 -11.68 17.65
CA CYS A 78 -3.06 -10.81 18.47
C CYS A 78 -2.18 -9.62 18.91
N ALA A 79 -2.03 -8.64 18.01
CA ALA A 79 -1.03 -7.59 18.16
C ALA A 79 -1.34 -6.63 19.32
N ASP A 80 -0.33 -6.40 20.15
CA ASP A 80 -0.30 -5.31 21.13
C ASP A 80 -0.62 -3.98 20.44
N ALA A 81 -1.39 -3.11 21.09
CA ALA A 81 -1.82 -1.81 20.58
C ALA A 81 -0.64 -0.95 20.09
N ARG A 82 0.55 -1.12 20.67
CA ARG A 82 1.78 -0.43 20.22
C ARG A 82 2.26 -0.88 18.84
N VAL A 83 2.21 -2.19 18.58
CA VAL A 83 2.61 -2.77 17.29
C VAL A 83 1.62 -2.34 16.21
N LEU A 84 0.32 -2.35 16.54
CA LEU A 84 -0.73 -1.86 15.65
C LEU A 84 -0.51 -0.38 15.30
N ALA A 85 -0.28 0.47 16.30
CA ALA A 85 -0.01 1.90 16.09
C ALA A 85 1.22 2.11 15.19
N GLY A 86 2.32 1.40 15.44
CA GLY A 86 3.52 1.46 14.60
C GLY A 86 3.23 1.06 13.15
N CYS A 87 2.50 -0.04 12.95
CA CYS A 87 2.15 -0.53 11.63
C CYS A 87 1.23 0.43 10.87
N THR A 88 0.21 0.98 11.53
CA THR A 88 -0.67 2.00 10.91
C THR A 88 0.12 3.26 10.51
N CYS A 89 1.11 3.66 11.32
CA CYS A 89 1.99 4.79 11.00
C CYS A 89 2.85 4.50 9.76
N VAL A 90 3.38 3.28 9.63
CA VAL A 90 4.16 2.86 8.44
C VAL A 90 3.28 2.89 7.19
N VAL A 91 2.08 2.32 7.23
CA VAL A 91 1.15 2.34 6.09
C VAL A 91 0.79 3.78 5.71
N ALA A 92 0.48 4.63 6.69
CA ALA A 92 0.18 6.03 6.46
C ALA A 92 1.36 6.80 5.83
N ALA A 93 2.59 6.53 6.29
CA ALA A 93 3.80 7.13 5.71
C ALA A 93 4.01 6.67 4.25
N CYS A 94 3.78 5.39 3.96
CA CYS A 94 3.86 4.86 2.59
C CYS A 94 2.81 5.50 1.67
N ILE A 95 1.55 5.58 2.09
CA ILE A 95 0.48 6.25 1.33
C ILE A 95 0.86 7.72 1.07
N THR A 96 1.30 8.44 2.11
CA THR A 96 1.71 9.84 1.99
C THR A 96 2.89 9.99 1.03
N GLY A 97 3.87 9.08 1.08
CA GLY A 97 5.00 9.05 0.15
C GLY A 97 4.56 8.90 -1.31
N VAL A 98 3.61 8.01 -1.59
CA VAL A 98 3.05 7.83 -2.94
C VAL A 98 2.31 9.08 -3.40
N VAL A 99 1.51 9.71 -2.54
CA VAL A 99 0.81 10.97 -2.87
C VAL A 99 1.80 12.09 -3.16
N VAL A 100 2.83 12.24 -2.33
CA VAL A 100 3.87 13.27 -2.53
C VAL A 100 4.64 13.02 -3.82
N PHE A 101 5.00 11.77 -4.10
CA PHE A 101 5.64 11.38 -5.36
C PHE A 101 4.76 11.74 -6.55
N TRP A 102 3.48 11.38 -6.51
CA TRP A 102 2.51 11.72 -7.54
C TRP A 102 2.38 13.24 -7.74
N ALA A 103 2.24 14.01 -6.67
CA ALA A 103 2.15 15.46 -6.75
C ALA A 103 3.41 16.07 -7.37
N ARG A 104 4.58 15.52 -7.07
CA ARG A 104 5.85 15.96 -7.66
C ARG A 104 5.90 15.71 -9.17
N ILE A 105 5.57 14.50 -9.64
CA ILE A 105 5.56 14.20 -11.09
C ILE A 105 4.52 15.05 -11.82
N ALA A 106 3.34 15.23 -11.24
CA ALA A 106 2.27 16.03 -11.83
C ALA A 106 2.61 17.53 -11.85
N CYS A 107 3.51 18.02 -10.99
CA CYS A 107 4.00 19.40 -11.07
C CYS A 107 5.13 19.57 -12.08
N VAL A 108 6.01 18.58 -12.23
CA VAL A 108 7.22 18.70 -13.07
C VAL A 108 6.91 18.51 -14.55
N TYR A 109 5.94 17.66 -14.89
CA TYR A 109 5.68 17.23 -16.27
C TYR A 109 4.32 17.70 -16.81
N ARG A 110 3.74 18.74 -16.21
CA ARG A 110 2.41 19.28 -16.57
C ARG A 110 2.43 20.30 -17.72
N ASP A 111 3.51 20.35 -18.49
CA ASP A 111 3.68 21.26 -19.63
C ASP A 111 3.46 20.53 -20.97
#